data_AF-A0A397GSR4-F1
#
_entry.id   AF-A0A397GSR4-F1
#
_cell.length_a   1.000
_cell.length_b   1.000
_cell.length_c   1.000
_cell.angle_alpha   90.00
_cell.angle_beta   90.00
_cell.angle_gamma   90.00
#
_symmetry.space_group_name_H-M   'P 1'
#
loop_
_entity.id
_entity.type
_entity.pdbx_description
1 polymer ?
#
loop_
_entity_poly.entity_id
_entity_poly.type
_entity_poly.pdbx_seq_one_letter_code
_entity_poly.pdbx_strand_id
1 'polypeptide(L)'
;MTITVKTVSDTYGGSGGISRNDFELIIDQISDGENIKNINVKRIRVQTNSDNGYLSSLQFIYNVKTNNEERTVNGAIRGTDTGILQIYDLNSDEQMKAIAGTYGNDPIDKFIVIKYLEFRTSVGTKIYGKNDTADTLFTLPAGVLFGNSDYKVDSLGTYVVIEVPTNSSSNVTTTITTLASTTSTSSSNITATSFIVLSCFTGILGFIVLVIIVIFLWRKFSRGYIPTF
;
A
#
# COMPACT_ATOMS: atom_id res chain seq x y z
N MET A 1 4.77 -16.00 11.26
CA MET A 1 4.92 -14.54 11.41
C MET A 1 3.58 -13.89 11.05
N THR A 2 3.02 -13.04 11.91
CA THR A 2 1.77 -12.35 11.62
C THR A 2 2.06 -10.86 11.60
N ILE A 3 2.07 -10.26 10.41
CA ILE A 3 2.17 -8.82 10.24
C ILE A 3 0.78 -8.30 9.92
N THR A 4 0.38 -7.22 10.57
CA THR A 4 -0.92 -6.60 10.30
C THR A 4 -0.72 -5.31 9.52
N VAL A 5 -1.19 -5.36 8.28
CA VAL A 5 -1.33 -4.18 7.45
C VAL A 5 -2.66 -3.53 7.81
N LYS A 6 -2.62 -2.29 8.30
CA LYS A 6 -3.83 -1.54 8.66
C LYS A 6 -4.63 -1.15 7.43
N THR A 7 -3.92 -0.67 6.42
CA THR A 7 -4.51 -0.07 5.22
C THR A 7 -3.53 -0.22 4.08
N VAL A 8 -4.07 -0.56 2.91
CA VAL A 8 -3.38 -0.51 1.62
C VAL A 8 -4.03 0.63 0.86
N SER A 9 -3.24 1.58 0.36
CA SER A 9 -3.79 2.61 -0.52
C SER A 9 -4.05 2.05 -1.92
N ASP A 10 -4.78 2.80 -2.74
CA ASP A 10 -4.70 2.63 -4.19
C ASP A 10 -3.30 3.03 -4.70
N THR A 11 -2.98 2.62 -5.93
CA THR A 11 -1.81 3.07 -6.66
C THR A 11 -2.17 4.29 -7.52
N TYR A 12 -1.35 5.33 -7.48
CA TYR A 12 -1.48 6.52 -8.32
C TYR A 12 -0.35 6.57 -9.34
N GLY A 13 -0.65 6.96 -10.58
CA GLY A 13 0.31 7.00 -11.69
C GLY A 13 -0.09 6.12 -12.87
N GLY A 14 0.89 5.76 -13.70
CA GLY A 14 0.72 4.89 -14.85
C GLY A 14 0.83 3.40 -14.54
N SER A 15 0.50 2.58 -15.54
CA SER A 15 0.60 1.12 -15.49
C SER A 15 1.89 0.57 -16.09
N GLY A 16 2.83 1.44 -16.47
CA GLY A 16 4.12 1.06 -17.05
C GLY A 16 5.04 0.35 -16.05
N GLY A 17 6.20 -0.08 -16.53
CA GLY A 17 7.29 -0.61 -15.71
C GLY A 17 7.03 -1.96 -15.02
N ILE A 18 7.90 -2.28 -14.06
CA ILE A 18 7.87 -3.52 -13.27
C ILE A 18 7.36 -3.21 -11.86
N SER A 19 6.49 -4.07 -11.33
CA SER A 19 6.01 -3.96 -9.96
C SER A 19 7.15 -4.15 -8.95
N ARG A 20 7.23 -3.26 -7.96
CA ARG A 20 8.20 -3.26 -6.87
C ARG A 20 7.48 -3.08 -5.54
N ASN A 21 7.67 -4.01 -4.63
CA ASN A 21 7.05 -3.99 -3.30
C ASN A 21 8.12 -3.97 -2.20
N ASP A 22 8.25 -2.85 -1.49
CA ASP A 22 9.25 -2.74 -0.41
C ASP A 22 8.87 -3.58 0.81
N PHE A 23 7.59 -3.92 0.97
CA PHE A 23 7.14 -4.73 2.09
C PHE A 23 7.64 -6.16 1.99
N GLU A 24 7.67 -6.73 0.79
CA GLU A 24 8.29 -8.04 0.51
C GLU A 24 9.79 -8.01 0.83
N LEU A 25 10.51 -6.97 0.37
CA LEU A 25 11.93 -6.80 0.67
C LEU A 25 12.24 -6.69 2.18
N ILE A 26 11.33 -6.08 2.94
CA ILE A 26 11.46 -5.99 4.39
C ILE A 26 11.25 -7.38 5.00
N ILE A 27 10.20 -8.09 4.62
CA ILE A 27 9.88 -9.43 5.14
C ILE A 27 11.02 -10.41 4.89
N ASP A 28 11.63 -10.38 3.72
CA ASP A 28 12.75 -11.26 3.36
C ASP A 28 14.00 -11.05 4.23
N GLN A 29 14.07 -9.92 4.95
CA GLN A 29 15.16 -9.60 5.88
C GLN A 29 14.80 -9.83 7.35
N ILE A 30 13.63 -10.41 7.63
CA ILE A 30 13.20 -10.75 8.98
C ILE A 30 13.49 -12.22 9.27
N SER A 31 14.06 -12.51 10.45
CA SER A 31 14.37 -13.89 10.85
C SER A 31 13.14 -14.63 11.36
N ASP A 32 13.16 -15.95 11.29
CA ASP A 32 12.08 -16.78 11.84
C ASP A 32 11.83 -16.47 13.33
N GLY A 33 10.57 -16.19 13.66
CA GLY A 33 10.13 -15.85 15.03
C GLY A 33 10.20 -14.37 15.39
N GLU A 34 10.75 -13.52 14.52
CA GLU A 34 10.67 -12.08 14.69
C GLU A 34 9.29 -11.54 14.30
N ASN A 35 8.81 -10.55 15.06
CA ASN A 35 7.58 -9.82 14.77
C ASN A 35 7.91 -8.35 14.57
N ILE A 36 7.45 -7.80 13.44
CA ILE A 36 7.60 -6.36 13.16
C ILE A 36 6.66 -5.60 14.09
N LYS A 37 7.23 -4.70 14.89
CA LYS A 37 6.50 -3.75 15.73
C LYS A 37 6.24 -2.46 14.99
N ASN A 38 7.24 -1.98 14.24
CA ASN A 38 7.13 -0.71 13.53
C ASN A 38 8.01 -0.66 12.28
N ILE A 39 7.57 0.08 11.27
CA ILE A 39 8.35 0.42 10.08
C ILE A 39 8.20 1.92 9.86
N ASN A 40 9.30 2.66 10.03
CA ASN A 40 9.35 4.09 9.77
C ASN A 40 10.28 4.39 8.62
N VAL A 41 9.99 5.43 7.83
CA VAL A 41 10.97 5.96 6.88
C VAL A 41 12.06 6.68 7.64
N LYS A 42 13.33 6.31 7.38
CA LYS A 42 14.52 6.91 7.96
C LYS A 42 15.16 7.91 7.00
N ARG A 43 15.20 7.56 5.71
CA ARG A 43 15.81 8.40 4.68
C ARG A 43 15.03 8.30 3.38
N ILE A 44 14.96 9.44 2.70
CA ILE A 44 14.39 9.59 1.38
C ILE A 44 15.54 9.94 0.43
N ARG A 45 15.72 9.13 -0.61
CA ARG A 45 16.63 9.43 -1.73
C ARG A 45 15.80 9.71 -2.96
N VAL A 46 15.99 10.88 -3.55
CA VAL A 46 15.30 11.29 -4.76
C VAL A 46 16.32 11.75 -5.78
N GLN A 47 16.15 11.34 -7.03
CA GLN A 47 16.86 11.95 -8.14
C GLN A 47 15.90 12.73 -9.03
N THR A 48 16.32 13.91 -9.46
CA THR A 48 15.60 14.76 -10.41
C THR A 48 16.45 15.01 -11.64
N ASN A 49 15.84 14.99 -12.82
CA ASN A 49 16.51 15.31 -14.07
C ASN A 49 16.94 16.79 -14.08
N SER A 50 18.19 17.08 -14.46
CA SER A 50 18.76 18.43 -14.45
C SER A 50 18.13 19.38 -15.48
N ASP A 51 17.58 18.83 -16.55
CA ASP A 51 17.17 19.61 -17.73
C ASP A 51 15.71 20.03 -17.62
N ASN A 52 14.84 19.12 -17.15
CA ASN A 52 13.41 19.38 -17.02
C ASN A 52 12.90 19.42 -15.56
N GLY A 53 13.73 19.05 -14.58
CA GLY A 53 13.38 19.08 -13.18
C GLY A 53 12.41 17.99 -12.72
N TYR A 54 11.96 17.06 -13.58
CA TYR A 54 11.05 15.99 -13.18
C TYR A 54 11.75 14.92 -12.34
N LEU A 55 10.95 14.21 -11.56
CA LEU A 55 11.37 13.03 -10.82
C LEU A 55 11.96 11.97 -11.78
N SER A 56 13.17 11.51 -11.48
CA SER A 56 13.81 10.38 -12.18
C SER A 56 13.70 9.11 -11.35
N SER A 57 14.00 9.18 -10.06
CA SER A 57 13.89 8.04 -9.15
C SER A 57 13.60 8.40 -7.71
N LEU A 58 13.11 7.40 -6.99
CA LEU A 58 12.78 7.43 -5.57
C LEU A 58 13.27 6.13 -4.91
N GLN A 59 13.87 6.27 -3.73
CA GLN A 59 14.12 5.15 -2.82
C GLN A 59 13.87 5.60 -1.38
N PHE A 60 13.13 4.78 -0.64
CA PHE A 60 13.07 4.89 0.80
C PHE A 60 14.04 3.92 1.46
N ILE A 61 14.64 4.39 2.54
CA ILE A 61 15.37 3.56 3.49
C ILE A 61 14.56 3.59 4.78
N TYR A 62 14.26 2.40 5.27
CA TYR A 62 13.39 2.19 6.42
C TYR A 62 14.20 1.88 7.66
N ASN A 63 13.67 2.31 8.79
CA ASN A 63 14.01 1.81 10.09
C ASN A 63 12.93 0.80 10.52
N VAL A 64 13.32 -0.47 10.60
CA VAL A 64 12.42 -1.58 10.92
C VAL A 64 12.71 -2.04 12.33
N LYS A 65 11.72 -1.91 13.21
CA LYS A 65 11.79 -2.33 14.61
C LYS A 65 11.04 -3.65 14.78
N THR A 66 11.74 -4.66 15.27
CA THR A 66 11.18 -5.95 15.64
C THR A 66 11.07 -6.06 17.16
N ASN A 67 10.62 -7.23 17.64
CA ASN A 67 10.70 -7.60 19.05
C ASN A 67 12.14 -7.79 19.55
N ASN A 68 13.11 -8.04 18.67
CA ASN A 68 14.48 -8.37 19.04
C ASN A 68 15.41 -7.16 18.89
N GLU A 69 15.29 -6.44 17.77
CA GLU A 69 16.21 -5.36 17.44
C GLU A 69 15.59 -4.33 16.49
N GLU A 70 16.38 -3.33 16.16
CA GLU A 70 16.05 -2.29 15.19
C GLU A 70 17.12 -2.30 14.10
N ARG A 71 16.70 -2.39 12.84
CA ARG A 71 17.61 -2.50 11.69
C ARG A 71 17.19 -1.59 10.55
N THR A 72 18.18 -1.18 9.75
CA THR A 72 17.95 -0.36 8.56
C THR A 72 17.77 -1.25 7.34
N VAL A 73 16.68 -1.05 6.58
CA VAL A 73 16.36 -1.81 5.37
C VAL A 73 16.26 -0.86 4.19
N ASN A 74 16.98 -1.15 3.11
CA ASN A 74 16.87 -0.39 1.86
C ASN A 74 15.67 -0.90 1.05
N GLY A 75 14.75 0.01 0.71
CA GLY A 75 13.68 -0.28 -0.24
C GLY A 75 14.18 -0.39 -1.68
N ALA A 76 13.30 -0.75 -2.60
CA ALA A 76 13.61 -0.78 -4.02
C ALA A 76 13.87 0.65 -4.53
N ILE A 77 14.88 0.78 -5.40
CA ILE A 77 15.02 1.97 -6.24
C ILE A 77 13.92 1.88 -7.32
N ARG A 78 13.08 2.91 -7.38
CA ARG A 78 12.04 3.07 -8.40
C ARG A 78 12.50 4.14 -9.38
N GLY A 79 12.58 3.82 -10.67
CA GLY A 79 13.14 4.70 -11.69
C GLY A 79 14.66 4.50 -11.87
N THR A 80 15.28 5.36 -12.67
CA THR A 80 16.73 5.31 -12.94
C THR A 80 17.54 6.14 -11.97
N ASP A 81 18.72 5.63 -11.60
CA ASP A 81 19.71 6.34 -10.76
C ASP A 81 20.49 7.38 -11.61
N THR A 82 19.74 8.24 -12.33
CA THR A 82 20.27 9.34 -13.15
C THR A 82 19.69 10.71 -12.76
N GLY A 83 20.56 11.73 -12.73
CA GLY A 83 20.21 13.12 -12.42
C GLY A 83 20.88 13.65 -11.16
N ILE A 84 20.29 14.68 -10.56
CA ILE A 84 20.77 15.32 -9.34
C ILE A 84 20.21 14.55 -8.13
N LEU A 85 21.11 13.88 -7.41
CA LEU A 85 20.76 13.17 -6.17
C LEU A 85 20.53 14.14 -5.02
N GLN A 86 19.36 13.99 -4.39
CA GLN A 86 18.96 14.71 -3.19
C GLN A 86 18.63 13.68 -2.11
N ILE A 87 19.17 13.91 -0.92
CA ILE A 87 19.01 13.01 0.23
C ILE A 87 18.37 13.79 1.36
N TYR A 88 17.36 13.20 1.98
CA TYR A 88 16.75 13.71 3.19
C TYR A 88 16.75 12.64 4.28
N ASP A 89 17.52 12.88 5.33
CA ASP A 89 17.54 12.08 6.55
C ASP A 89 16.51 12.63 7.53
N LEU A 90 15.57 11.79 7.95
CA LEU A 90 14.64 12.13 9.02
C LEU A 90 15.36 12.04 10.35
N ASN A 91 15.18 13.04 11.20
CA ASN A 91 15.70 13.02 12.57
C ASN A 91 15.01 11.93 13.41
N SER A 92 15.60 11.55 14.54
CA SER A 92 15.07 10.46 15.41
C SER A 92 13.62 10.66 15.84
N ASP A 93 13.20 11.91 16.06
CA ASP A 93 11.84 12.26 16.49
C ASP A 93 10.96 12.76 15.33
N GLU A 94 11.51 12.78 14.11
CA GLU A 94 10.80 13.18 12.93
C GLU A 94 10.03 12.00 12.33
N GLN A 95 8.77 12.24 11.99
CA GLN A 95 7.91 11.23 11.39
C GLN A 95 7.33 11.74 10.08
N MET A 96 7.43 10.93 9.03
CA MET A 96 6.63 11.15 7.82
C MET A 96 5.15 10.99 8.16
N LYS A 97 4.32 11.93 7.68
CA LYS A 97 2.87 11.98 7.94
C LYS A 97 2.07 11.66 6.68
N ALA A 98 2.51 12.16 5.53
CA ALA A 98 1.86 11.93 4.26
C ALA A 98 2.84 12.12 3.10
N ILE A 99 2.46 11.56 1.96
CA ILE A 99 3.11 11.77 0.67
C ILE A 99 2.05 12.37 -0.24
N ALA A 100 2.30 13.51 -0.84
CA ALA A 100 1.47 14.07 -1.89
C ALA A 100 2.29 14.19 -3.17
N GLY A 101 1.63 14.39 -4.30
CA GLY A 101 2.34 14.53 -5.56
C GLY A 101 1.42 14.76 -6.73
N THR A 102 2.04 14.79 -7.92
CA THR A 102 1.32 14.76 -9.19
C THR A 102 1.87 13.69 -10.12
N TYR A 103 0.99 13.20 -10.99
CA TYR A 103 1.34 12.32 -12.09
C TYR A 103 0.66 12.75 -13.38
N GLY A 104 1.31 12.47 -14.51
CA GLY A 104 0.81 12.84 -15.83
C GLY A 104 1.76 12.39 -16.92
N ASN A 105 1.45 12.77 -18.16
CA ASN A 105 2.25 12.37 -19.32
C ASN A 105 3.65 12.99 -19.27
N ASP A 106 4.68 12.15 -19.30
CA ASP A 106 6.05 12.58 -19.55
C ASP A 106 6.13 13.26 -20.94
N PRO A 107 6.81 14.40 -21.07
CA PRO A 107 6.82 15.12 -22.35
C PRO A 107 7.55 14.38 -23.46
N ILE A 108 8.48 13.47 -23.13
CA ILE A 108 9.34 12.75 -24.08
C ILE A 108 8.63 11.53 -24.64
N ASP A 109 8.23 10.60 -23.77
CA ASP A 109 7.71 9.28 -24.19
C ASP A 109 6.18 9.14 -24.06
N LYS A 110 5.51 10.16 -23.49
CA LYS A 110 4.06 10.23 -23.26
C LYS A 110 3.52 9.17 -22.29
N PHE A 111 4.37 8.43 -21.58
CA PHE A 111 3.91 7.55 -20.51
C PHE A 111 3.45 8.36 -19.30
N ILE A 112 2.47 7.82 -18.57
CA ILE A 112 2.00 8.44 -17.33
C ILE A 112 2.97 8.07 -16.21
N VAL A 113 3.63 9.07 -15.64
CA VAL A 113 4.64 8.89 -14.58
C VAL A 113 4.41 9.87 -13.44
N ILE A 114 4.93 9.54 -12.27
CA ILE A 114 5.05 10.47 -11.14
C ILE A 114 6.12 11.52 -11.50
N LYS A 115 5.77 12.80 -11.46
CA LYS A 115 6.67 13.90 -11.82
C LYS A 115 7.11 14.75 -10.65
N TYR A 116 6.27 14.82 -9.63
CA TYR A 116 6.42 15.69 -8.47
C TYR A 116 5.99 14.96 -7.20
N LEU A 117 6.77 15.13 -6.14
CA LEU A 117 6.50 14.56 -4.83
C LEU A 117 6.72 15.59 -3.73
N GLU A 118 5.83 15.53 -2.75
CA GLU A 118 5.85 16.29 -1.53
C GLU A 118 5.80 15.33 -0.33
N PHE A 119 6.84 15.33 0.47
CA PHE A 119 6.91 14.55 1.71
C PHE A 119 6.63 15.47 2.89
N ARG A 120 5.49 15.24 3.54
CA ARG A 120 5.08 15.96 4.74
C ARG A 120 5.58 15.20 5.95
N THR A 121 6.36 15.86 6.79
CA THR A 121 6.87 15.31 8.04
C THR A 121 6.37 16.13 9.23
N SER A 122 6.64 15.66 10.45
CA SER A 122 6.28 16.39 11.66
C SER A 122 7.00 17.74 11.81
N VAL A 123 8.11 17.96 11.10
CA VAL A 123 8.92 19.19 11.19
C VAL A 123 8.77 20.10 9.98
N GLY A 124 8.25 19.60 8.85
CA GLY A 124 8.09 20.42 7.66
C GLY A 124 7.73 19.63 6.41
N THR A 125 7.96 20.25 5.26
CA THR A 125 7.64 19.67 3.95
C THR A 125 8.87 19.69 3.07
N LYS A 126 9.14 18.57 2.39
CA LYS A 126 10.20 18.43 1.39
C LYS A 126 9.59 18.16 0.02
N ILE A 127 10.08 18.88 -0.97
CA ILE A 127 9.50 18.91 -2.31
C ILE A 127 10.57 18.51 -3.31
N TYR A 128 10.19 17.63 -4.24
CA TYR A 128 11.06 17.14 -5.30
C TYR A 128 10.30 17.02 -6.61
N GLY A 129 11.01 17.18 -7.73
CA GLY A 129 10.40 17.14 -9.04
C GLY A 129 9.78 18.48 -9.44
N LYS A 130 9.12 18.50 -10.60
CA LYS A 130 8.46 19.69 -11.15
C LYS A 130 6.96 19.44 -11.22
N ASN A 131 6.20 20.36 -10.61
CA ASN A 131 4.75 20.32 -10.55
C ASN A 131 4.15 21.02 -11.78
N ASP A 132 3.54 20.26 -12.68
CA ASP A 132 2.79 20.82 -13.80
C ASP A 132 1.30 20.96 -13.44
N THR A 133 0.72 22.12 -13.72
CA THR A 133 -0.68 22.43 -13.38
C THR A 133 -1.71 21.56 -14.12
N ALA A 134 -1.30 20.88 -15.20
CA ALA A 134 -2.14 19.97 -15.97
C ALA A 134 -2.12 18.52 -15.44
N ASP A 135 -1.22 18.20 -14.51
CA ASP A 135 -1.10 16.86 -13.96
C ASP A 135 -2.20 16.56 -12.92
N THR A 136 -2.40 15.27 -12.65
CA THR A 136 -3.37 14.82 -11.63
C THR A 136 -2.72 14.75 -10.26
N LEU A 137 -3.37 15.36 -9.26
CA LEU A 137 -2.94 15.36 -7.86
C LEU A 137 -3.29 14.04 -7.16
N PHE A 138 -2.44 13.61 -6.24
CA PHE A 138 -2.73 12.50 -5.34
C PHE A 138 -2.21 12.73 -3.93
N THR A 139 -2.70 11.93 -2.99
CA THR A 139 -2.18 11.88 -1.61
C THR A 139 -2.22 10.45 -1.10
N LEU A 140 -1.14 10.05 -0.45
CA LEU A 140 -0.91 8.76 0.18
C LEU A 140 -0.59 8.98 1.66
N PRO A 141 -1.03 8.07 2.55
CA PRO A 141 -0.55 8.06 3.93
C PRO A 141 0.95 7.76 3.98
N ALA A 142 1.61 8.10 5.08
CA ALA A 142 2.96 7.60 5.31
C ALA A 142 2.96 6.08 5.48
N GLY A 143 3.88 5.39 4.78
CA GLY A 143 3.93 3.93 4.81
C GLY A 143 5.06 3.35 4.00
N VAL A 144 5.03 2.02 3.85
CA VAL A 144 5.98 1.25 3.03
C VAL A 144 5.53 1.30 1.58
N LEU A 145 6.44 1.65 0.67
CA LEU A 145 6.10 1.87 -0.73
C LEU A 145 5.85 0.57 -1.50
N PHE A 146 4.89 0.63 -2.40
CA PHE A 146 4.75 -0.29 -3.53
C PHE A 146 4.35 0.48 -4.78
N GLY A 147 4.38 -0.16 -5.94
CA GLY A 147 3.96 0.43 -7.21
C GLY A 147 4.86 -0.02 -8.34
N ASN A 148 4.75 0.64 -9.49
CA ASN A 148 5.52 0.25 -10.66
C ASN A 148 6.62 1.26 -10.99
N SER A 149 7.70 0.76 -11.57
CA SER A 149 8.77 1.59 -12.10
C SER A 149 9.62 0.86 -13.12
N ASP A 150 10.19 1.60 -14.05
CA ASP A 150 11.33 1.19 -14.87
C ASP A 150 12.33 2.35 -15.04
N TYR A 151 12.32 3.03 -16.19
CA TYR A 151 13.16 4.21 -16.41
C TYR A 151 12.78 5.40 -15.52
N LYS A 152 11.50 5.46 -15.13
CA LYS A 152 10.87 6.48 -14.29
C LYS A 152 10.05 5.81 -13.18
N VAL A 153 9.52 6.63 -12.27
CA VAL A 153 8.55 6.18 -11.28
C VAL A 153 7.18 6.21 -11.94
N ASP A 154 6.69 5.06 -12.43
CA ASP A 154 5.40 4.98 -13.11
C ASP A 154 4.24 5.19 -12.14
N SER A 155 4.24 4.49 -11.01
CA SER A 155 3.19 4.61 -9.99
C SER A 155 3.64 4.32 -8.56
N LEU A 156 2.88 4.84 -7.60
CA LEU A 156 3.13 4.68 -6.16
C LEU A 156 1.85 4.39 -5.39
N GLY A 157 2.00 3.50 -4.41
CA GLY A 157 1.06 3.20 -3.34
C GLY A 157 1.80 2.96 -2.03
N THR A 158 1.06 2.83 -0.93
CA THR A 158 1.62 2.66 0.42
C THR A 158 0.89 1.62 1.25
N TYR A 159 1.65 0.83 2.01
CA TYR A 159 1.17 0.02 3.11
C TYR A 159 1.33 0.78 4.43
N VAL A 160 0.23 0.98 5.15
CA VAL A 160 0.27 1.49 6.53
C VAL A 160 0.36 0.31 7.48
N VAL A 161 1.50 0.17 8.15
CA VAL A 161 1.76 -0.91 9.11
C VAL A 161 1.61 -0.36 10.52
N ILE A 162 0.82 -1.04 11.35
CA ILE A 162 0.70 -0.72 12.79
C ILE A 162 0.91 -1.99 13.60
N GLU A 163 1.43 -1.83 14.83
CA GLU A 163 1.41 -2.90 15.82
C GLU A 163 -0.05 -3.20 16.20
N VAL A 164 -0.46 -4.47 16.12
CA VAL A 164 -1.73 -4.90 16.73
C VAL A 164 -1.48 -5.02 18.22
N PRO A 165 -2.29 -4.36 19.07
CA PRO A 165 -2.26 -4.64 20.49
C PRO A 165 -2.56 -6.13 20.68
N THR A 166 -1.56 -6.91 21.08
CA THR A 166 -1.84 -8.21 21.68
C THR A 166 -2.55 -7.88 22.98
N ASN A 167 -3.86 -8.13 23.00
CA ASN A 167 -4.60 -8.26 24.25
C ASN A 167 -4.00 -9.46 24.98
N SER A 168 -2.86 -9.27 25.64
CA SER A 168 -2.36 -10.18 26.64
C SER A 168 -3.46 -10.25 27.68
N SER A 169 -4.19 -11.36 27.70
CA SER A 169 -5.10 -11.71 28.77
C SER A 169 -4.28 -11.69 30.05
N SER A 170 -4.30 -10.56 30.77
CA SER A 170 -3.87 -10.52 32.14
C SER A 170 -4.76 -11.50 32.88
N ASN A 171 -4.20 -12.65 33.25
CA ASN A 171 -4.76 -13.50 34.28
C ASN A 171 -4.73 -12.69 35.58
N VAL A 172 -5.75 -11.86 35.78
CA VAL A 172 -6.04 -11.25 37.06
C VAL A 172 -6.55 -12.38 37.96
N THR A 173 -5.69 -12.88 38.82
CA THR A 173 -6.08 -13.74 39.93
C THR A 173 -6.89 -12.90 40.92
N THR A 174 -8.20 -12.79 40.69
CA THR A 174 -9.13 -12.16 41.64
C THR A 174 -9.57 -13.21 42.65
N THR A 175 -9.23 -13.00 43.92
CA THR A 175 -9.75 -13.77 45.05
C THR A 175 -11.27 -13.59 45.12
N ILE A 176 -12.01 -14.68 44.91
CA ILE A 176 -13.48 -14.70 44.90
C ILE A 176 -14.00 -14.60 46.33
N THR A 177 -14.74 -13.54 46.64
CA THR A 177 -15.80 -13.59 47.67
C THR A 177 -17.14 -13.55 46.94
N THR A 178 -17.91 -14.61 47.12
CA THR A 178 -19.17 -14.94 46.46
C THR A 178 -20.33 -14.03 46.90
N LEU A 179 -21.07 -13.48 45.93
CA LEU A 179 -22.54 -13.46 45.94
C LEU A 179 -23.10 -13.28 44.51
N ALA A 180 -24.27 -13.86 44.26
CA ALA A 180 -24.72 -14.40 42.97
C ALA A 180 -25.41 -13.42 41.99
N SER A 181 -25.29 -13.81 40.70
CA SER A 181 -26.22 -13.75 39.55
C SER A 181 -26.79 -12.37 39.11
N THR A 182 -26.73 -11.96 37.84
CA THR A 182 -27.30 -12.62 36.64
C THR A 182 -26.85 -11.94 35.32
N THR A 183 -26.85 -12.75 34.26
CA THR A 183 -26.99 -12.42 32.82
C THR A 183 -25.82 -11.79 32.04
N SER A 184 -25.24 -12.66 31.20
CA SER A 184 -24.39 -12.40 30.04
C SER A 184 -25.13 -11.71 28.88
N THR A 185 -24.47 -10.72 28.26
CA THR A 185 -24.59 -10.49 26.81
C THR A 185 -23.30 -9.88 26.29
N SER A 186 -22.54 -10.69 25.58
CA SER A 186 -21.45 -10.32 24.68
C SER A 186 -22.05 -9.67 23.43
N SER A 187 -21.71 -8.42 23.15
CA SER A 187 -22.00 -7.76 21.88
C SER A 187 -20.70 -7.41 21.16
N SER A 188 -20.33 -8.26 20.21
CA SER A 188 -19.32 -7.98 19.19
C SER A 188 -19.84 -6.89 18.25
N ASN A 189 -19.25 -5.69 18.34
CA ASN A 189 -19.41 -4.64 17.33
C ASN A 189 -18.63 -5.05 16.07
N ILE A 190 -19.20 -5.97 15.30
CA ILE A 190 -18.84 -6.19 13.90
C ILE A 190 -19.59 -5.11 13.12
N THR A 191 -18.85 -4.07 12.73
CA THR A 191 -19.33 -2.94 11.94
C THR A 191 -20.13 -3.42 10.73
N ALA A 192 -21.34 -2.89 10.56
CA ALA A 192 -22.30 -3.19 9.50
C ALA A 192 -21.72 -3.06 8.06
N THR A 193 -20.58 -2.38 7.89
CA THR A 193 -19.86 -2.23 6.63
C THR A 193 -19.33 -3.56 6.08
N SER A 194 -18.92 -4.50 6.94
CA SER A 194 -18.38 -5.80 6.49
C SER A 194 -19.46 -6.71 5.89
N PHE A 195 -20.71 -6.62 6.37
CA PHE A 195 -21.83 -7.37 5.81
C PHE A 195 -22.28 -6.82 4.45
N ILE A 196 -22.22 -5.50 4.26
CA ILE A 196 -22.57 -4.86 2.99
C ILE A 196 -21.56 -5.29 1.90
N VAL A 197 -20.26 -5.24 2.20
CA VAL A 197 -19.22 -5.64 1.23
C VAL A 197 -19.35 -7.12 0.88
N LEU A 198 -19.53 -8.02 1.86
CA LEU A 198 -19.67 -9.46 1.59
C LEU A 198 -20.92 -9.76 0.73
N SER A 199 -22.03 -9.05 0.96
CA SER A 199 -23.27 -9.23 0.18
C SER A 199 -23.12 -8.79 -1.29
N CYS A 200 -22.36 -7.73 -1.57
CA CYS A 200 -22.09 -7.28 -2.93
C CYS A 200 -21.21 -8.28 -3.71
N PHE A 201 -20.20 -8.86 -3.06
CA PHE A 201 -19.34 -9.86 -3.70
C PHE A 201 -20.11 -11.14 -4.05
N THR A 202 -21.00 -11.62 -3.17
CA THR A 202 -21.84 -12.80 -3.48
C THR A 202 -22.79 -12.54 -4.65
N GLY A 203 -23.36 -11.33 -4.74
CA GLY A 203 -24.23 -10.94 -5.86
C GLY A 203 -23.51 -10.92 -7.21
N ILE A 204 -22.32 -10.34 -7.27
CA ILE A 204 -21.52 -10.26 -8.52
C ILE A 204 -21.09 -11.66 -8.96
N LEU A 205 -20.61 -12.49 -8.03
CA LEU A 205 -20.19 -13.86 -8.35
C LEU A 205 -21.37 -14.71 -8.87
N GLY A 206 -22.53 -14.59 -8.23
CA GLY A 206 -23.76 -15.28 -8.67
C GLY A 206 -24.20 -14.86 -10.07
N PHE A 207 -24.12 -13.57 -10.39
CA PHE A 207 -24.47 -13.06 -11.72
C PHE A 207 -23.51 -13.59 -12.80
N ILE A 208 -22.19 -13.61 -12.53
CA ILE A 208 -21.20 -14.15 -13.46
C ILE A 208 -21.47 -15.63 -13.77
N VAL A 209 -21.77 -16.43 -12.75
CA VAL A 209 -22.10 -17.86 -12.93
C VAL A 209 -23.36 -18.03 -13.77
N LEU A 210 -24.39 -17.20 -13.55
CA LEU A 210 -25.64 -17.26 -14.31
C LEU A 210 -25.40 -16.93 -15.80
N VAL A 211 -24.62 -15.89 -16.09
CA VAL A 211 -24.25 -15.52 -17.47
C VAL A 211 -23.49 -16.65 -18.16
N ILE A 212 -22.54 -17.28 -17.46
CA ILE A 212 -21.78 -18.43 -18.01
C ILE A 212 -22.72 -19.60 -18.35
N ILE A 213 -23.66 -19.92 -17.47
CA ILE A 213 -24.64 -21.00 -17.70
C ILE A 213 -25.51 -20.69 -18.92
N VAL A 214 -26.02 -19.45 -19.06
CA VAL A 214 -26.84 -19.04 -20.20
C VAL A 214 -26.06 -19.16 -21.51
N ILE A 215 -24.82 -18.69 -21.56
CA ILE A 215 -23.96 -18.81 -22.75
C ILE A 215 -23.71 -20.27 -23.09
N PHE A 216 -23.48 -21.12 -22.08
CA PHE A 216 -23.22 -22.55 -22.28
C PHE A 216 -24.46 -23.28 -22.81
N LEU A 217 -25.63 -23.02 -22.22
CA LEU A 217 -26.92 -23.58 -22.67
C LEU A 217 -27.25 -23.10 -24.09
N TRP A 218 -27.07 -21.80 -24.37
CA TRP A 218 -27.26 -21.26 -25.72
C TRP A 218 -26.38 -21.99 -26.74
N ARG A 219 -25.07 -22.12 -26.46
CA ARG A 219 -24.15 -22.85 -27.34
C ARG A 219 -24.54 -24.31 -27.55
N LYS A 220 -25.07 -24.97 -26.51
CA LYS A 220 -25.51 -26.36 -26.59
C LYS A 220 -26.75 -26.53 -27.46
N PHE A 221 -27.74 -25.64 -27.32
CA PHE A 221 -29.02 -25.75 -28.03
C PHE A 221 -29.01 -25.14 -29.43
N SER A 222 -28.23 -24.07 -29.68
CA SER A 222 -28.12 -23.48 -31.02
C SER A 222 -27.38 -24.37 -32.04
N ARG A 223 -26.63 -25.39 -31.59
CA ARG A 223 -26.01 -26.37 -32.49
C ARG A 223 -26.94 -27.51 -32.93
N GLY A 224 -28.18 -27.56 -32.41
CA GLY A 224 -29.15 -28.62 -32.70
C GLY A 224 -30.19 -28.30 -33.78
N TYR A 225 -30.25 -27.07 -34.29
CA TYR A 225 -31.22 -26.68 -35.33
C TYR A 225 -30.54 -26.54 -36.69
N ILE A 226 -30.30 -27.67 -37.34
CA ILE A 226 -30.20 -27.72 -38.81
C ILE A 226 -31.56 -28.22 -39.29
N PRO A 227 -32.44 -27.36 -39.83
CA PRO A 227 -33.64 -27.84 -40.49
C PRO A 227 -33.21 -28.56 -41.77
N THR A 228 -33.32 -29.88 -41.78
CA THR A 228 -33.25 -30.66 -43.01
C THR A 228 -34.52 -30.38 -43.81
N PHE A 229 -34.37 -29.59 -44.88
CA PHE A 229 -35.33 -29.53 -45.99
C PHE A 229 -35.09 -30.70 -46.94
#